data_AF-A0A175JRN1-F1
#
_entry.id   AF-A0A175JRN1-F1
#
_cell.length_a   1.000
_cell.length_b   1.000
_cell.length_c   1.000
_cell.angle_alpha   90.00
_cell.angle_beta   90.00
_cell.angle_gamma   90.00
#
_symmetry.space_group_name_H-M   'P 1'
#
loop_
_entity.id
_entity.type
_entity.pdbx_description
1 polymer ?
#
loop_
_entity_poly.entity_id
_entity_poly.type
_entity_poly.pdbx_seq_one_letter_code
_entity_poly.pdbx_strand_id
1 'polypeptide(L)'
;MADIKKDIKAPVTPVVVKNITITITSTKVKAVEALCTEVKENGKKKGVQVKGGEGSKTWDHFQMRIYKRVLTLKTTPELVKEIVC
;
A
#
# COMPACT_ATOMS: atom_id res chain seq x y z
N MET A 1 13.15 23.90 -16.95
CA MET A 1 12.07 23.35 -17.80
C MET A 1 12.75 22.44 -18.81
N ALA A 2 12.49 21.17 -18.98
CA ALA A 2 11.69 20.18 -18.25
C ALA A 2 12.13 18.85 -18.88
N ASP A 3 13.01 18.10 -18.20
CA ASP A 3 13.57 16.88 -18.76
C ASP A 3 13.40 15.72 -17.78
N ILE A 4 13.18 14.55 -18.37
CA ILE A 4 13.10 13.21 -17.76
C ILE A 4 11.68 12.75 -17.39
N LYS A 5 10.85 12.54 -18.43
CA LYS A 5 9.95 11.39 -18.48
C LYS A 5 10.68 10.21 -19.12
N LYS A 6 11.36 9.40 -18.30
CA LYS A 6 11.71 7.99 -18.53
C LYS A 6 11.17 7.29 -17.27
N ASP A 7 10.28 6.31 -17.30
CA ASP A 7 10.16 5.18 -18.22
C ASP A 7 8.69 4.81 -18.44
N ILE A 8 8.21 4.95 -19.67
CA ILE A 8 7.04 4.20 -20.16
C ILE A 8 7.62 2.91 -20.73
N LYS A 9 7.75 1.87 -19.89
CA LYS A 9 7.89 0.51 -20.41
C LYS A 9 6.49 -0.07 -20.53
N ALA A 10 5.95 -0.02 -21.74
CA ALA A 10 4.88 -0.92 -22.12
C ALA A 10 5.48 -2.31 -22.37
N PRO A 11 5.03 -3.35 -21.65
CA PRO A 11 4.89 -4.67 -22.23
C PRO A 11 3.41 -4.92 -22.52
N VAL A 12 3.17 -5.34 -23.76
CA VAL A 12 1.87 -5.69 -24.35
C VAL A 12 1.31 -6.94 -23.67
N THR A 13 0.37 -6.75 -22.75
CA THR A 13 -0.73 -7.67 -22.42
C THR A 13 -1.91 -6.79 -21.96
N PRO A 14 -3.18 -7.21 -22.08
CA PRO A 14 -4.28 -6.42 -21.52
C PRO A 14 -4.11 -6.35 -20.00
N VAL A 15 -3.50 -5.26 -19.54
CA VAL A 15 -3.21 -4.92 -18.15
C VAL A 15 -4.56 -4.74 -17.43
N VAL A 16 -5.12 -5.83 -16.89
CA VAL A 16 -6.39 -5.79 -16.16
C VAL A 16 -6.17 -5.05 -14.85
N VAL A 17 -6.47 -3.75 -14.85
CA VAL A 17 -6.43 -2.90 -13.66
C VAL A 17 -7.52 -3.36 -12.70
N LYS A 18 -7.13 -3.87 -11.53
CA LYS A 18 -8.07 -4.33 -10.49
C LYS A 18 -7.98 -3.41 -9.28
N ASN A 19 -9.11 -3.29 -8.58
CA ASN A 19 -9.13 -2.73 -7.24
C ASN A 19 -8.68 -3.83 -6.28
N ILE A 20 -7.48 -3.71 -5.72
CA ILE A 20 -6.90 -4.69 -4.80
C ILE A 20 -6.88 -4.08 -3.40
N THR A 21 -7.38 -4.85 -2.43
CA THR A 21 -7.43 -4.43 -1.04
C THR A 21 -6.45 -5.27 -0.23
N ILE A 22 -5.49 -4.63 0.40
CA ILE A 22 -4.51 -5.24 1.30
C ILE A 22 -4.95 -4.95 2.73
N THR A 23 -5.04 -5.99 3.54
CA THR A 23 -5.33 -5.87 4.97
C THR A 23 -4.07 -6.22 5.75
N ILE A 24 -3.52 -5.25 6.47
CA ILE A 24 -2.41 -5.43 7.40
C ILE A 24 -3.02 -5.67 8.78
N THR A 25 -2.71 -6.80 9.39
CA THR A 25 -3.09 -7.09 10.78
C THR A 25 -1.85 -7.38 11.60
N SER A 26 -1.77 -6.81 12.80
CA SER A 26 -0.71 -7.16 13.75
C SER A 26 -1.15 -6.86 15.18
N THR A 27 -0.48 -7.48 16.14
CA THR A 27 -0.61 -7.16 17.57
C THR A 27 0.23 -5.94 17.98
N LYS A 28 1.20 -5.52 17.15
CA LYS A 28 2.11 -4.40 17.42
C LYS A 28 1.76 -3.17 16.59
N VAL A 29 1.40 -2.06 17.23
CA VAL A 29 1.07 -0.78 16.55
C VAL A 29 2.21 -0.29 15.66
N LYS A 30 3.42 -0.22 16.23
CA LYS A 30 4.59 0.37 15.56
C LYS A 30 4.92 -0.34 14.25
N ALA A 31 4.75 -1.66 14.21
CA ALA A 31 4.97 -2.46 13.00
C ALA A 31 3.94 -2.13 11.91
N VAL A 32 2.66 -2.01 12.28
CA VAL A 32 1.59 -1.66 11.33
C VAL A 32 1.75 -0.26 10.77
N GLU A 33 2.19 0.69 11.59
CA GLU A 33 2.44 2.07 11.14
C GLU A 33 3.67 2.17 10.24
N ALA A 34 4.76 1.48 10.58
CA ALA A 34 5.97 1.44 9.77
C ALA A 34 5.69 0.83 8.39
N LEU A 35 5.09 -0.37 8.34
CA LEU A 35 4.73 -1.03 7.08
C LEU A 35 3.75 -0.21 6.24
N CYS A 36 2.78 0.46 6.88
CA CYS A 36 1.85 1.32 6.15
C CYS A 36 2.56 2.51 5.49
N THR A 37 3.59 3.05 6.14
CA THR A 37 4.39 4.16 5.62
C THR A 37 5.26 3.68 4.45
N GLU A 38 5.93 2.55 4.62
CA GLU A 38 6.75 1.92 3.58
C GLU A 38 5.94 1.57 2.34
N VAL A 39 4.78 0.92 2.49
CA VAL A 39 3.89 0.58 1.37
C VAL A 39 3.38 1.84 0.65
N LYS A 40 3.12 2.93 1.37
CA LYS A 40 2.74 4.21 0.76
C LYS A 40 3.89 4.84 -0.01
N GLU A 41 5.11 4.81 0.53
CA GLU A 41 6.30 5.34 -0.15
C GLU A 41 6.65 4.53 -1.40
N ASN A 42 6.66 3.20 -1.29
CA ASN A 42 6.91 2.30 -2.42
C ASN A 42 5.80 2.43 -3.48
N GLY A 43 4.55 2.61 -3.05
CA GLY A 43 3.43 2.91 -3.95
C GLY A 43 3.60 4.23 -4.71
N LYS A 44 4.04 5.30 -4.03
CA LYS A 44 4.34 6.60 -4.67
C LYS A 44 5.49 6.50 -5.68
N LYS A 45 6.58 5.78 -5.34
CA LYS A 45 7.72 5.57 -6.24
C LYS A 45 7.32 4.89 -7.55
N LYS A 46 6.33 3.98 -7.50
CA LYS A 46 5.80 3.28 -8.69
C LYS A 46 4.59 3.95 -9.34
N GLY A 47 4.20 5.15 -8.88
CA GLY A 47 3.09 5.91 -9.45
C GLY A 47 1.69 5.32 -9.18
N VAL A 48 1.55 4.42 -8.19
CA VAL A 48 0.26 3.81 -7.84
C VAL A 48 -0.49 4.67 -6.84
N GLN A 49 -1.78 4.92 -7.11
CA GLN A 49 -2.65 5.64 -6.18
C GLN A 49 -3.00 4.74 -4.99
N VAL A 50 -2.37 4.99 -3.83
CA VAL A 50 -2.66 4.31 -2.57
C VAL A 50 -3.73 5.08 -1.79
N LYS A 51 -4.90 4.48 -1.58
CA LYS A 51 -5.90 4.97 -0.64
C LYS A 51 -5.76 4.19 0.67
N GLY A 52 -5.44 4.87 1.77
CA GLY A 52 -5.35 4.25 3.09
C GLY A 52 -6.22 4.99 4.10
N GLY A 53 -7.01 4.25 4.87
CA GLY A 53 -7.74 4.81 6.01
C GLY A 53 -6.79 5.06 7.19
N GLU A 54 -6.92 6.19 7.86
CA GLU A 54 -6.26 6.45 9.13
C GLU A 54 -6.98 5.62 10.21
N GLY A 55 -6.44 4.44 10.50
CA GLY A 55 -6.94 3.62 11.60
C GLY A 55 -6.89 4.41 12.90
N SER A 56 -7.99 4.41 13.65
CA SER A 56 -8.14 5.15 14.89
C SER A 56 -7.10 4.71 15.93
N LYS A 57 -6.31 5.66 16.44
CA LYS A 57 -5.42 5.47 17.60
C LYS A 57 -6.25 5.46 18.88
N THR A 58 -7.12 4.47 19.06
CA THR A 58 -7.90 4.33 20.28
C THR A 58 -7.08 3.57 21.33
N TRP A 59 -6.75 4.28 22.41
CA TRP A 59 -6.01 3.76 23.55
C TRP A 59 -7.01 3.36 24.63
N ASP A 60 -7.23 2.05 24.84
CA ASP A 60 -8.02 1.60 25.98
C ASP A 60 -7.44 0.36 26.68
N HIS A 61 -7.14 0.49 27.96
CA HIS A 61 -6.20 -0.36 28.69
C HIS A 61 -6.82 -1.76 28.95
N PHE A 62 -5.98 -2.81 28.84
CA PHE A 62 -6.21 -4.22 29.28
C PHE A 62 -6.73 -5.32 28.31
N GLN A 63 -6.49 -5.28 26.99
CA GLN A 63 -6.70 -6.48 26.12
C GLN A 63 -5.65 -6.65 25.01
N MET A 64 -5.50 -7.89 24.51
CA MET A 64 -4.81 -8.21 23.25
C MET A 64 -5.47 -7.42 22.12
N ARG A 65 -4.72 -6.51 21.47
CA ARG A 65 -5.25 -5.65 20.41
C ARG A 65 -4.77 -6.12 19.05
N ILE A 66 -5.71 -6.43 18.16
CA ILE A 66 -5.41 -6.69 16.75
C ILE A 66 -5.59 -5.38 15.99
N TYR A 67 -4.49 -4.79 15.57
CA TYR A 67 -4.47 -3.57 14.76
C TYR A 67 -4.64 -3.94 13.30
N LYS A 68 -5.81 -3.61 12.75
CA LYS A 68 -6.14 -3.82 11.35
C LYS A 68 -6.04 -2.50 10.58
N ARG A 69 -5.30 -2.48 9.46
CA ARG A 69 -5.32 -1.40 8.48
C ARG A 69 -5.63 -1.93 7.10
N VAL A 70 -6.45 -1.18 6.39
CA VAL A 70 -6.91 -1.52 5.05
C VAL A 70 -6.36 -0.50 4.07
N LEU A 71 -5.61 -0.97 3.08
CA LEU A 71 -5.08 -0.19 1.98
C LEU A 71 -5.73 -0.66 0.69
N THR A 72 -6.27 0.27 -0.09
CA THR A 72 -6.86 -0.04 -1.40
C THR A 72 -5.98 0.58 -2.49
N LEU A 73 -5.58 -0.26 -3.43
CA LEU A 73 -4.72 0.06 -4.57
C LEU A 73 -5.51 -0.17 -5.87
N LYS A 74 -5.34 0.70 -6.85
CA LYS A 74 -5.83 0.49 -8.23
C LYS A 74 -4.65 0.17 -9.12
N THR A 75 -4.33 -1.11 -9.30
CA THR A 75 -3.15 -1.51 -10.09
C THR A 75 -3.24 -2.98 -10.52
N THR A 76 -2.23 -3.45 -11.25
CA THR A 76 -2.07 -4.86 -11.60
C THR A 76 -1.50 -5.70 -10.47
N PRO A 77 -1.83 -7.01 -10.42
CA PRO A 77 -1.32 -7.89 -9.37
C PRO A 77 0.20 -8.07 -9.40
N GLU A 78 0.85 -7.87 -10.55
CA GLU A 78 2.31 -7.94 -10.69
C GLU A 78 3.01 -6.83 -9.91
N LEU A 79 2.57 -5.58 -10.09
CA LEU A 79 3.11 -4.43 -9.37
C LEU A 79 2.82 -4.51 -7.87
N VAL A 80 1.69 -5.12 -7.46
CA VAL A 80 1.40 -5.34 -6.03
C VAL A 80 2.42 -6.27 -5.39
N LYS A 81 2.81 -7.36 -6.05
CA LYS A 81 3.79 -8.30 -5.51
C LYS A 81 5.10 -7.59 -5.19
N GLU A 82 5.58 -6.74 -6.08
CA GLU A 82 6.84 -6.00 -5.89
C GLU A 82 6.74 -4.80 -4.92
N ILE A 83 5.54 -4.42 -4.45
CA ILE A 83 5.36 -3.35 -3.44
C ILE A 83 5.33 -3.96 -2.04
N VAL A 84 4.87 -5.21 -1.92
CA VAL A 84 4.63 -5.91 -0.65
C VAL A 84 5.77 -6.88 -0.31
N CYS A 85 6.32 -7.57 -1.31
CA CYS A 85 7.48 -8.46 -1.18
C CYS A 85 8.76 -7.74 -1.63
#